data_AF-W3V4S2-F1
#
_entry.id   AF-W3V4S2-F1
#
_cell.length_a   1.000
_cell.length_b   1.000
_cell.length_c   1.000
_cell.angle_alpha   90.00
_cell.angle_beta   90.00
_cell.angle_gamma   90.00
#
_symmetry.space_group_name_H-M   'P 1'
#
loop_
_entity.id
_entity.type
_entity.pdbx_description
1 polymer ?
#
loop_
_entity_poly.entity_id
_entity_poly.type
_entity_poly.pdbx_seq_one_letter_code
_entity_poly.pdbx_strand_id
1 'polypeptide(L)'
;MKEIRYSVKTQEQQTLTDSKGIGPETDKLKDKFKDGSIPLQKDFNDLIDIADVGRKATGQAPQQNGPGVGLKLDDNGTLNLKMGTLASQDFSPLILEKDILSVELGSGLINKDNGICVGQGNGITVSGNGVEVKAKNNGSISVDSEGIAVKCWDGGGIVVTDNTGLYLKLEGGNPSNAWSGVSGLSLSKNGVKVKAGNGITVNSSGVSIDPNKVLPRGMIVMFSGNSSPTGWAFCDGGTYNGVTVPDLRSRFVMCGETISETGKSSSKASGSGNGKNFSKNTTSTQVSVTVNVQNTTLTESQIPSHQHIGGMAYYMNVGMQYETSFGPETSTDVINNNPSSVGMTKATSPRYAYTSKTGEGKGHNHQATASSPSHSHSVDVVPPYYLLAFIMKL
;
A
#
# COMPACT_ATOMS: atom_id res chain seq x y z
N MET A 1 10.16 46.96 41.68
CA MET A 1 10.19 48.19 40.85
C MET A 1 9.37 49.25 41.60
N LYS A 2 9.76 50.53 41.63
CA LYS A 2 9.06 51.54 42.47
C LYS A 2 7.69 51.89 41.88
N GLU A 3 6.64 51.92 42.71
CA GLU A 3 5.37 52.58 42.35
C GLU A 3 5.63 54.05 42.05
N ILE A 4 5.37 54.48 40.81
CA ILE A 4 5.23 55.90 40.48
C ILE A 4 3.74 56.21 40.52
N ARG A 5 3.25 56.60 41.70
CA ARG A 5 1.90 57.15 41.84
C ARG A 5 1.88 58.51 41.13
N TYR A 6 1.26 58.56 39.97
CA TYR A 6 1.00 59.83 39.29
C TYR A 6 0.04 60.65 40.14
N SER A 7 0.58 61.65 40.84
CA SER A 7 -0.22 62.66 41.49
C SER A 7 -1.05 63.40 40.45
N VAL A 8 -2.37 63.35 40.59
CA VAL A 8 -3.28 64.18 39.78
C VAL A 8 -2.96 65.64 40.09
N LYS A 9 -2.17 66.28 39.22
CA LYS A 9 -2.16 67.73 39.14
C LYS A 9 -3.48 68.12 38.51
N THR A 10 -4.46 68.43 39.36
CA THR A 10 -5.55 69.32 38.98
C THR A 10 -4.88 70.61 38.54
N GLN A 11 -4.73 70.81 37.24
CA GLN A 11 -4.60 72.16 36.72
C GLN A 11 -5.94 72.81 37.00
N GLU A 12 -5.98 73.62 38.06
CA GLU A 12 -7.01 74.63 38.20
C GLU A 12 -7.03 75.39 36.89
N GLN A 13 -8.11 75.21 36.13
CA GLN A 13 -8.40 76.03 34.97
C GLN A 13 -8.29 77.48 35.45
N GLN A 14 -7.53 78.31 34.73
CA GLN A 14 -7.46 79.74 35.03
C GLN A 14 -8.88 80.30 34.93
N THR A 15 -9.55 80.39 36.08
CA THR A 15 -10.72 81.22 36.26
C THR A 15 -10.27 82.63 35.91
N LEU A 16 -11.05 83.30 35.06
CA LEU A 16 -10.77 84.65 34.62
C LEU A 16 -10.69 85.55 35.87
N THR A 17 -9.47 85.83 36.32
CA THR A 17 -9.22 86.54 37.58
C THR A 17 -9.71 87.97 37.44
N ASP A 18 -10.78 88.31 38.16
CA ASP A 18 -11.34 89.64 38.34
C ASP A 18 -11.39 90.49 37.06
N SER A 19 -12.12 90.03 36.04
CA SER A 19 -12.50 90.90 34.93
C SER A 19 -13.44 92.00 35.43
N LYS A 20 -12.88 93.11 35.89
CA LYS A 20 -13.62 94.37 36.03
C LYS A 20 -14.23 94.68 34.67
N GLY A 21 -15.56 94.67 34.59
CA GLY A 21 -16.28 95.05 33.39
C GLY A 21 -15.84 96.45 32.93
N ILE A 22 -15.79 96.65 31.62
CA ILE A 22 -15.48 97.97 31.04
C ILE A 22 -16.72 98.85 31.20
N GLY A 23 -16.52 100.07 31.69
CA GLY A 23 -17.57 101.04 32.01
C GLY A 23 -18.36 100.75 33.30
N PRO A 24 -19.33 101.61 33.64
CA PRO A 24 -20.22 101.45 34.79
C PRO A 24 -21.34 100.43 34.50
N GLU A 25 -22.04 99.98 35.55
CA GLU A 25 -23.23 99.13 35.42
C GLU A 25 -24.28 99.74 34.48
N THR A 26 -24.94 98.88 33.71
CA THR A 26 -25.88 99.26 32.64
C THR A 26 -26.94 100.27 33.09
N ASP A 27 -27.53 100.10 34.26
CA ASP A 27 -28.60 101.00 34.72
C ASP A 27 -28.06 102.34 35.22
N LYS A 28 -26.85 102.38 35.80
CA LYS A 28 -26.14 103.64 36.11
C LYS A 28 -25.81 104.42 34.83
N LEU A 29 -25.48 103.73 33.73
CA LEU A 29 -25.26 104.36 32.43
C LEU A 29 -26.57 104.88 31.83
N LYS A 30 -27.64 104.07 31.80
CA LYS A 30 -28.98 104.52 31.36
C LYS A 30 -29.46 105.76 32.13
N ASP A 31 -29.20 105.83 33.43
CA ASP A 31 -29.55 106.98 34.27
C ASP A 31 -28.87 108.30 33.85
N LYS A 32 -27.75 108.23 33.12
CA LYS A 32 -27.07 109.40 32.52
C LYS A 32 -27.70 109.85 31.21
N PHE A 33 -28.30 108.90 30.46
CA PHE A 33 -28.86 109.10 29.12
C PHE A 33 -30.40 109.16 29.09
N LYS A 34 -31.06 109.23 30.25
CA LYS A 34 -32.52 109.39 30.34
C LYS A 34 -32.98 110.80 29.97
N ASP A 35 -34.27 110.91 29.65
CA ASP A 35 -34.90 112.20 29.34
C ASP A 35 -34.71 113.24 30.46
N GLY A 36 -34.54 114.49 30.07
CA GLY A 36 -34.18 115.60 30.97
C GLY A 36 -32.75 115.57 31.57
N SER A 37 -31.92 114.58 31.25
CA SER A 37 -30.51 114.51 31.70
C SER A 37 -29.53 114.96 30.62
N ILE A 38 -28.40 115.54 31.03
CA ILE A 38 -27.29 115.92 30.14
C ILE A 38 -26.11 114.99 30.42
N PRO A 39 -25.79 114.02 29.55
CA PRO A 39 -24.64 113.14 29.74
C PRO A 39 -23.32 113.91 29.65
N LEU A 40 -22.33 113.51 30.45
CA LEU A 40 -21.00 114.10 30.46
C LEU A 40 -20.07 113.39 29.48
N GLN A 41 -18.95 114.03 29.12
CA GLN A 41 -17.90 113.43 28.27
C GLN A 41 -17.47 112.03 28.76
N LYS A 42 -17.39 111.83 30.08
CA LYS A 42 -17.08 110.52 30.66
C LYS A 42 -18.17 109.49 30.35
N ASP A 43 -19.45 109.85 30.47
CA ASP A 43 -20.57 108.94 30.21
C ASP A 43 -20.60 108.52 28.73
N PHE A 44 -20.20 109.42 27.81
CA PHE A 44 -19.99 109.09 26.39
C PHE A 44 -18.77 108.18 26.17
N ASN A 45 -17.63 108.44 26.81
CA ASN A 45 -16.45 107.58 26.71
C ASN A 45 -16.75 106.17 27.24
N ASP A 46 -17.39 106.06 28.41
CA ASP A 46 -17.79 104.79 29.01
C ASP A 46 -18.72 104.00 28.06
N LEU A 47 -19.68 104.68 27.39
CA LEU A 47 -20.54 104.07 26.36
C LEU A 47 -19.77 103.63 25.10
N ILE A 48 -18.81 104.43 24.64
CA ILE A 48 -17.95 104.12 23.48
C ILE A 48 -17.07 102.91 23.78
N ASP A 49 -16.45 102.84 24.96
CA ASP A 49 -15.57 101.75 25.36
C ASP A 49 -16.36 100.42 25.48
N ILE A 50 -17.58 100.46 26.03
CA ILE A 50 -18.49 99.30 26.04
C ILE A 50 -18.85 98.86 24.61
N ALA A 51 -19.20 99.81 23.74
CA ALA A 51 -19.56 99.51 22.35
C ALA A 51 -18.36 98.97 21.53
N ASP A 52 -17.16 99.47 21.79
CA ASP A 52 -15.91 99.02 21.18
C ASP A 52 -15.54 97.61 21.65
N VAL A 53 -15.73 97.26 22.92
CA VAL A 53 -15.62 95.87 23.40
C VAL A 53 -16.59 94.94 22.68
N GLY A 54 -17.86 95.33 22.53
CA GLY A 54 -18.86 94.54 21.83
C GLY A 54 -18.51 94.31 20.35
N ARG A 55 -18.02 95.35 19.67
CA ARG A 55 -17.50 95.26 18.30
C ARG A 55 -16.24 94.38 18.23
N LYS A 56 -15.28 94.56 19.13
CA LYS A 56 -14.04 93.75 19.18
C LYS A 56 -14.31 92.26 19.39
N ALA A 57 -15.24 91.93 20.28
CA ALA A 57 -15.65 90.55 20.58
C ALA A 57 -16.35 89.87 19.39
N THR A 58 -17.12 90.62 18.60
CA THR A 58 -17.79 90.13 17.39
C THR A 58 -16.96 90.28 16.11
N GLY A 59 -15.74 90.81 16.20
CA GLY A 59 -14.86 91.03 15.04
C GLY A 59 -15.29 92.19 14.13
N GLN A 60 -16.08 93.14 14.65
CA GLN A 60 -16.69 94.27 13.94
C GLN A 60 -16.04 95.62 14.28
N ALA A 61 -14.91 95.64 14.98
CA ALA A 61 -14.17 96.88 15.21
C ALA A 61 -13.43 97.33 13.94
N PRO A 62 -13.09 98.63 13.78
CA PRO A 62 -12.29 99.10 12.65
C PRO A 62 -11.01 98.26 12.49
N GLN A 63 -10.69 97.89 11.25
CA GLN A 63 -9.57 97.00 10.87
C GLN A 63 -9.75 95.50 11.21
N GLN A 64 -10.85 95.08 11.85
CA GLN A 64 -11.24 93.67 11.90
C GLN A 64 -12.12 93.30 10.70
N ASN A 65 -12.02 92.05 10.24
CA ASN A 65 -12.73 91.53 9.07
C ASN A 65 -13.72 90.41 9.46
N GLY A 66 -14.53 90.65 10.49
CA GLY A 66 -15.43 89.68 11.09
C GLY A 66 -14.79 88.84 12.21
N PRO A 67 -15.55 87.89 12.79
CA PRO A 67 -15.07 87.02 13.86
C PRO A 67 -13.79 86.24 13.51
N GLY A 68 -13.07 85.76 14.54
CA GLY A 68 -11.94 84.87 14.36
C GLY A 68 -12.31 83.57 13.62
N VAL A 69 -11.34 82.93 12.96
CA VAL A 69 -11.55 81.88 11.94
C VAL A 69 -12.48 80.73 12.34
N GLY A 70 -12.52 80.36 13.63
CA GLY A 70 -13.39 79.31 14.18
C GLY A 70 -14.81 79.74 14.55
N LEU A 71 -15.16 81.02 14.41
CA LEU A 71 -16.45 81.61 14.74
C LEU A 71 -17.10 82.23 13.48
N LYS A 72 -18.40 82.52 13.55
CA LYS A 72 -19.16 83.27 12.55
C LYS A 72 -20.26 84.08 13.23
N LEU A 73 -20.72 85.16 12.62
CA LEU A 73 -22.03 85.72 12.93
C LEU A 73 -23.07 84.97 12.09
N ASP A 74 -24.26 84.74 12.63
CA ASP A 74 -25.44 84.33 11.85
C ASP A 74 -26.16 85.55 11.26
N ASP A 75 -27.24 85.29 10.50
CA ASP A 75 -28.03 86.33 9.84
C ASP A 75 -28.72 87.31 10.82
N ASN A 76 -28.83 86.93 12.11
CA ASN A 76 -29.35 87.77 13.19
C ASN A 76 -28.24 88.53 13.94
N GLY A 77 -26.97 88.35 13.55
CA GLY A 77 -25.82 88.97 14.20
C GLY A 77 -25.32 88.24 15.46
N THR A 78 -25.76 87.00 15.71
CA THR A 78 -25.34 86.21 16.89
C THR A 78 -24.01 85.51 16.63
N LEU A 79 -23.08 85.60 17.58
CA LEU A 79 -21.78 84.94 17.51
C LEU A 79 -21.91 83.43 17.78
N ASN A 80 -21.59 82.63 16.77
CA ASN A 80 -21.74 81.17 16.74
C ASN A 80 -20.40 80.49 16.40
N LEU A 81 -20.24 79.21 16.75
CA LEU A 81 -19.12 78.40 16.24
C LEU A 81 -19.30 78.17 14.73
N LYS A 82 -18.19 78.21 13.99
CA LYS A 82 -18.16 77.95 12.55
C LYS A 82 -18.23 76.44 12.27
N MET A 83 -19.40 75.87 12.51
CA MET A 83 -19.73 74.50 12.11
C MET A 83 -19.79 74.39 10.58
N GLY A 84 -19.37 73.24 10.06
CA GLY A 84 -19.47 72.89 8.65
C GLY A 84 -19.24 71.38 8.42
N THR A 85 -19.70 70.89 7.28
CA THR A 85 -19.44 69.50 6.84
C THR A 85 -18.00 69.36 6.37
N LEU A 86 -17.25 68.40 6.92
CA LEU A 86 -15.89 68.08 6.49
C LEU A 86 -15.88 66.70 5.79
N ALA A 87 -15.55 66.69 4.50
CA ALA A 87 -15.29 65.46 3.77
C ALA A 87 -13.80 65.09 3.91
N SER A 88 -13.43 64.49 5.05
CA SER A 88 -12.09 63.98 5.33
C SER A 88 -12.18 62.59 5.95
N GLN A 89 -11.18 61.73 5.67
CA GLN A 89 -11.02 60.43 6.33
C GLN A 89 -10.10 60.53 7.56
N ASP A 90 -9.27 61.58 7.64
CA ASP A 90 -8.30 61.78 8.73
C ASP A 90 -8.89 62.59 9.90
N PHE A 91 -9.96 63.35 9.65
CA PHE A 91 -10.58 64.26 10.62
C PHE A 91 -12.10 64.12 10.61
N SER A 92 -12.67 63.83 11.79
CA SER A 92 -14.13 63.94 12.02
C SER A 92 -14.49 65.37 12.43
N PRO A 93 -15.57 65.97 11.89
CA PRO A 93 -16.02 67.28 12.32
C PRO A 93 -16.60 67.23 13.75
N LEU A 94 -16.46 68.35 14.47
CA LEU A 94 -17.37 68.63 15.58
C LEU A 94 -18.72 69.04 15.00
N ILE A 95 -19.80 68.43 15.51
CA ILE A 95 -21.17 68.70 15.11
C ILE A 95 -21.94 69.39 16.24
N LEU A 96 -22.99 70.13 15.91
CA LEU A 96 -23.96 70.62 16.87
C LEU A 96 -25.18 69.70 16.84
N GLU A 97 -25.34 68.87 17.86
CA GLU A 97 -26.46 67.93 18.00
C GLU A 97 -27.27 68.32 19.23
N LYS A 98 -28.53 68.73 19.03
CA LYS A 98 -29.43 69.19 20.11
C LYS A 98 -28.79 70.24 21.02
N ASP A 99 -28.20 71.26 20.41
CA ASP A 99 -27.47 72.36 21.06
C ASP A 99 -26.19 71.96 21.85
N ILE A 100 -25.75 70.70 21.72
CA ILE A 100 -24.52 70.19 22.34
C ILE A 100 -23.43 70.00 21.28
N LEU A 101 -22.27 70.62 21.53
CA LEU A 101 -21.05 70.39 20.75
C LEU A 101 -20.58 68.93 20.93
N SER A 102 -20.69 68.15 19.87
CA SER A 102 -20.57 66.69 19.90
C SER A 102 -19.62 66.17 18.82
N VAL A 103 -19.19 64.91 18.96
CA VAL A 103 -18.45 64.16 17.93
C VAL A 103 -19.33 63.01 17.45
N GLU A 104 -19.48 62.82 16.14
CA GLU A 104 -20.13 61.64 15.59
C GLU A 104 -19.21 60.42 15.74
N LEU A 105 -19.71 59.33 16.33
CA LEU A 105 -18.89 58.18 16.74
C LEU A 105 -18.80 57.07 15.68
N GLY A 106 -19.65 57.12 14.66
CA GLY A 106 -19.76 56.07 13.64
C GLY A 106 -20.01 54.68 14.23
N SER A 107 -19.63 53.64 13.48
CA SER A 107 -19.79 52.23 13.90
C SER A 107 -18.64 51.68 14.73
N GLY A 108 -17.54 52.43 14.87
CA GLY A 108 -16.30 51.97 15.51
C GLY A 108 -16.11 52.44 16.95
N LEU A 109 -16.80 53.52 17.35
CA LEU A 109 -16.71 54.12 18.68
C LEU A 109 -18.09 54.15 19.36
N ILE A 110 -18.09 54.18 20.68
CA ILE A 110 -19.30 54.25 21.52
C ILE A 110 -19.07 55.23 22.68
N ASN A 111 -20.11 55.99 23.05
CA ASN A 111 -20.05 56.84 24.24
C ASN A 111 -20.35 56.01 25.49
N LYS A 112 -19.62 56.25 26.57
CA LYS A 112 -19.88 55.71 27.92
C LYS A 112 -19.76 56.84 28.94
N ASP A 113 -20.12 56.57 30.19
CA ASP A 113 -20.07 57.55 31.28
C ASP A 113 -18.67 58.18 31.50
N ASN A 114 -17.62 57.45 31.12
CA ASN A 114 -16.22 57.91 31.16
C ASN A 114 -15.68 58.42 29.80
N GLY A 115 -16.55 58.70 28.83
CA GLY A 115 -16.22 59.23 27.50
C GLY A 115 -16.18 58.19 26.37
N ILE A 116 -15.54 58.58 25.27
CA ILE A 116 -15.52 57.84 24.00
C ILE A 116 -14.63 56.59 24.12
N CYS A 117 -15.20 55.43 23.79
CA CYS A 117 -14.55 54.11 23.84
C CYS A 117 -14.61 53.42 22.47
N VAL A 118 -13.74 52.43 22.22
CA VAL A 118 -13.86 51.54 21.05
C VAL A 118 -15.05 50.59 21.22
N GLY A 119 -15.81 50.37 20.13
CA GLY A 119 -16.91 49.43 20.05
C GLY A 119 -16.45 47.97 20.18
N GLN A 120 -16.96 47.27 21.19
CA GLN A 120 -16.63 45.86 21.44
C GLN A 120 -17.48 44.94 20.56
N GLY A 121 -16.98 44.64 19.35
CA GLY A 121 -17.51 43.55 18.53
C GLY A 121 -17.16 42.16 19.08
N ASN A 122 -17.42 41.11 18.29
CA ASN A 122 -17.18 39.73 18.74
C ASN A 122 -15.70 39.37 18.98
N GLY A 123 -14.76 40.07 18.32
CA GLY A 123 -13.32 39.80 18.36
C GLY A 123 -12.49 40.78 19.19
N ILE A 124 -13.10 41.77 19.86
CA ILE A 124 -12.41 42.81 20.63
C ILE A 124 -13.03 42.91 22.02
N THR A 125 -12.18 43.00 23.04
CA THR A 125 -12.54 43.40 24.40
C THR A 125 -11.92 44.77 24.67
N VAL A 126 -12.62 45.64 25.40
CA VAL A 126 -12.04 46.90 25.93
C VAL A 126 -12.26 46.93 27.43
N SER A 127 -11.18 47.05 28.19
CA SER A 127 -11.13 46.95 29.64
C SER A 127 -10.29 48.09 30.24
N GLY A 128 -10.09 48.08 31.56
CA GLY A 128 -9.13 48.99 32.21
C GLY A 128 -7.67 48.78 31.77
N ASN A 129 -7.36 47.67 31.11
CA ASN A 129 -6.03 47.37 30.54
C ASN A 129 -5.85 47.90 29.11
N GLY A 130 -6.92 48.40 28.47
CA GLY A 130 -6.90 48.88 27.08
C GLY A 130 -7.76 48.05 26.13
N VAL A 131 -7.33 47.92 24.88
CA VAL A 131 -8.02 47.21 23.80
C VAL A 131 -7.31 45.89 23.51
N GLU A 132 -8.02 44.77 23.66
CA GLU A 132 -7.48 43.40 23.61
C GLU A 132 -8.24 42.56 22.57
N VAL A 133 -7.60 41.51 22.02
CA VAL A 133 -8.29 40.55 21.14
C VAL A 133 -9.09 39.56 21.98
N LYS A 134 -10.38 39.41 21.65
CA LYS A 134 -11.28 38.45 22.29
C LYS A 134 -11.18 37.10 21.59
N ALA A 135 -10.29 36.24 22.07
CA ALA A 135 -10.23 34.86 21.60
C ALA A 135 -11.53 34.09 21.90
N LYS A 136 -11.96 33.25 20.96
CA LYS A 136 -13.08 32.31 21.17
C LYS A 136 -12.65 31.21 22.14
N ASN A 137 -13.50 30.85 23.11
CA ASN A 137 -13.30 29.65 23.95
C ASN A 137 -13.10 28.41 23.06
N ASN A 138 -12.06 27.62 23.35
CA ASN A 138 -11.61 26.48 22.55
C ASN A 138 -11.30 26.80 21.07
N GLY A 139 -11.05 28.08 20.73
CA GLY A 139 -10.55 28.49 19.43
C GLY A 139 -9.04 28.27 19.29
N SER A 140 -8.54 28.38 18.04
CA SER A 140 -7.12 28.25 17.70
C SER A 140 -6.28 29.49 18.06
N ILE A 141 -6.88 30.59 18.52
CA ILE A 141 -6.14 31.78 18.97
C ILE A 141 -6.00 31.71 20.50
N SER A 142 -4.78 31.91 21.00
CA SER A 142 -4.48 32.25 22.39
C SER A 142 -4.22 33.73 22.50
N VAL A 143 -4.65 34.33 23.61
CA VAL A 143 -4.29 35.69 24.01
C VAL A 143 -3.92 35.62 25.48
N ASP A 144 -2.74 36.13 25.82
CA ASP A 144 -2.17 36.16 27.16
C ASP A 144 -1.22 37.37 27.31
N SER A 145 -0.46 37.44 28.40
CA SER A 145 0.44 38.57 28.68
C SER A 145 1.63 38.69 27.73
N GLU A 146 1.97 37.66 26.95
CA GLU A 146 3.03 37.71 25.94
C GLU A 146 2.50 38.12 24.56
N GLY A 147 1.18 38.10 24.36
CA GLY A 147 0.50 38.63 23.19
C GLY A 147 -0.50 37.66 22.58
N ILE A 148 -0.41 37.43 21.27
CA ILE A 148 -1.34 36.60 20.50
C ILE A 148 -0.58 35.43 19.85
N ALA A 149 -1.04 34.21 20.10
CA ALA A 149 -0.44 32.99 19.56
C ALA A 149 -1.48 32.08 18.89
N VAL A 150 -1.03 31.14 18.06
CA VAL A 150 -1.89 30.07 17.52
C VAL A 150 -1.72 28.80 18.35
N LYS A 151 -2.78 28.36 19.01
CA LYS A 151 -2.85 27.09 19.75
C LYS A 151 -2.73 25.92 18.78
N CYS A 152 -1.61 25.22 18.88
CA CYS A 152 -1.42 23.92 18.25
C CYS A 152 -1.85 22.81 19.23
N TRP A 153 -2.43 21.73 18.72
CA TRP A 153 -2.77 20.56 19.55
C TRP A 153 -1.52 19.69 19.72
N ASP A 154 -1.21 19.24 20.94
CA ASP A 154 0.01 18.44 21.22
C ASP A 154 0.08 17.12 20.44
N GLY A 155 -1.08 16.53 20.08
CA GLY A 155 -1.19 15.37 19.17
C GLY A 155 -1.42 15.73 17.70
N GLY A 156 -1.59 17.02 17.38
CA GLY A 156 -1.92 17.50 16.05
C GLY A 156 -0.75 17.48 15.08
N GLY A 157 -1.08 17.44 13.79
CA GLY A 157 -0.10 17.50 12.70
C GLY A 157 0.52 18.89 12.48
N ILE A 158 0.29 19.89 13.34
CA ILE A 158 0.86 21.24 13.22
C ILE A 158 1.53 21.61 14.55
N VAL A 159 2.71 22.23 14.50
CA VAL A 159 3.55 22.59 15.65
C VAL A 159 4.31 23.90 15.39
N VAL A 160 4.57 24.68 16.45
CA VAL A 160 5.53 25.80 16.44
C VAL A 160 6.84 25.30 17.06
N THR A 161 7.96 25.41 16.34
CA THR A 161 9.22 24.76 16.73
C THR A 161 10.28 25.70 17.34
N ASP A 162 10.41 26.91 16.79
CA ASP A 162 11.61 27.74 16.94
C ASP A 162 11.31 29.24 16.77
N ASN A 163 10.07 29.66 17.02
CA ASN A 163 9.55 31.01 16.80
C ASN A 163 9.55 31.50 15.33
N THR A 164 9.96 30.67 14.36
CA THR A 164 9.96 31.04 12.93
C THR A 164 8.57 30.93 12.28
N GLY A 165 7.69 30.05 12.78
CA GLY A 165 6.32 29.92 12.27
C GLY A 165 5.60 28.61 12.63
N LEU A 166 4.53 28.33 11.88
CA LEU A 166 3.73 27.10 11.97
C LEU A 166 4.25 26.05 10.99
N TYR A 167 4.64 24.88 11.49
CA TYR A 167 5.17 23.77 10.72
C TYR A 167 4.28 22.54 10.81
N LEU A 168 4.36 21.65 9.82
CA LEU A 168 3.74 20.33 9.92
C LEU A 168 4.60 19.44 10.85
N LYS A 169 3.99 18.77 11.82
CA LYS A 169 4.62 17.76 12.68
C LYS A 169 4.61 16.42 11.95
N LEU A 170 5.78 15.80 11.78
CA LEU A 170 5.89 14.45 11.20
C LEU A 170 6.07 13.40 12.30
N GLU A 171 5.45 12.23 12.12
CA GLU A 171 5.54 11.13 13.08
C GLU A 171 6.99 10.63 13.23
N GLY A 172 7.39 10.41 14.48
CA GLY A 172 8.76 10.04 14.85
C GLY A 172 9.78 11.17 14.75
N GLY A 173 9.36 12.43 14.63
CA GLY A 173 10.22 13.59 14.85
C GLY A 173 10.53 13.80 16.33
N ASN A 174 11.80 13.99 16.68
CA ASN A 174 12.22 14.41 18.02
C ASN A 174 11.85 15.90 18.24
N PRO A 175 11.46 16.36 19.45
CA PRO A 175 11.22 17.79 19.73
C PRO A 175 12.30 18.76 19.21
N SER A 176 13.59 18.37 19.16
CA SER A 176 14.65 19.21 18.58
C SER A 176 14.59 19.37 17.05
N ASN A 177 13.87 18.49 16.34
CA ASN A 177 13.75 18.42 14.88
C ASN A 177 12.35 17.87 14.48
N ALA A 178 11.27 18.49 14.99
CA ALA A 178 9.90 17.96 14.85
C ALA A 178 9.38 17.87 13.40
N TRP A 179 10.12 18.44 12.45
CA TRP A 179 9.90 18.43 11.01
C TRP A 179 10.64 17.30 10.26
N SER A 180 11.48 16.52 10.94
CA SER A 180 12.30 15.43 10.38
C SER A 180 12.09 14.13 11.16
N GLY A 181 10.94 13.49 10.95
CA GLY A 181 10.66 12.16 11.50
C GLY A 181 11.27 11.00 10.70
N VAL A 182 11.19 9.80 11.29
CA VAL A 182 11.37 8.52 10.55
C VAL A 182 10.24 8.26 9.54
N SER A 183 9.14 9.00 9.62
CA SER A 183 8.04 9.11 8.64
C SER A 183 8.46 8.94 7.17
N GLY A 184 7.56 8.36 6.37
CA GLY A 184 7.64 8.31 4.90
C GLY A 184 7.45 9.66 4.19
N LEU A 185 7.43 10.77 4.92
CA LEU A 185 7.37 12.14 4.41
C LEU A 185 8.61 12.93 4.86
N SER A 186 8.91 14.01 4.16
CA SER A 186 9.97 14.95 4.50
C SER A 186 9.51 16.38 4.22
N LEU A 187 9.94 17.31 5.07
CA LEU A 187 9.65 18.73 4.98
C LEU A 187 10.89 19.50 4.51
N SER A 188 10.65 20.58 3.78
CA SER A 188 11.69 21.49 3.30
C SER A 188 11.10 22.87 3.03
N LYS A 189 11.96 23.86 2.74
CA LYS A 189 11.52 25.18 2.24
C LYS A 189 10.66 25.14 0.97
N ASN A 190 10.65 24.01 0.25
CA ASN A 190 9.83 23.80 -0.95
C ASN A 190 8.49 23.09 -0.65
N GLY A 191 8.15 22.88 0.63
CA GLY A 191 6.93 22.17 1.07
C GLY A 191 7.17 20.71 1.48
N VAL A 192 6.07 19.94 1.49
CA VAL A 192 6.00 18.53 1.89
C VAL A 192 6.23 17.62 0.69
N LYS A 193 7.02 16.55 0.86
CA LYS A 193 7.19 15.49 -0.16
C LYS A 193 7.33 14.11 0.47
N VAL A 194 7.10 13.05 -0.31
CA VAL A 194 7.44 11.68 0.09
C VAL A 194 8.95 11.54 0.28
N LYS A 195 9.36 10.88 1.37
CA LYS A 195 10.74 10.50 1.67
C LYS A 195 11.02 9.17 0.99
N ALA A 196 11.76 9.20 -0.11
CA ALA A 196 12.10 8.00 -0.88
C ALA A 196 12.85 6.98 0.00
N GLY A 197 12.30 5.77 0.10
CA GLY A 197 12.90 4.63 0.82
C GLY A 197 13.49 3.59 -0.14
N ASN A 198 13.81 2.41 0.40
CA ASN A 198 14.19 1.27 -0.46
C ASN A 198 12.97 0.79 -1.26
N GLY A 199 13.06 0.90 -2.60
CA GLY A 199 12.00 0.49 -3.50
C GLY A 199 11.05 1.60 -3.96
N ILE A 200 11.23 2.85 -3.54
CA ILE A 200 10.42 4.01 -3.97
C ILE A 200 11.31 5.09 -4.58
N THR A 201 10.89 5.64 -5.72
CA THR A 201 11.46 6.82 -6.36
C THR A 201 10.48 8.00 -6.28
N VAL A 202 11.01 9.21 -6.11
CA VAL A 202 10.23 10.47 -6.06
C VAL A 202 10.93 11.49 -6.96
N ASN A 203 10.26 11.92 -8.03
CA ASN A 203 10.81 12.82 -9.04
C ASN A 203 9.71 13.73 -9.62
N SER A 204 10.00 14.49 -10.69
CA SER A 204 9.05 15.41 -11.34
C SER A 204 7.81 14.73 -11.93
N SER A 205 7.86 13.42 -12.20
CA SER A 205 6.72 12.62 -12.66
C SER A 205 5.89 12.03 -11.51
N GLY A 206 6.24 12.32 -10.25
CA GLY A 206 5.51 11.89 -9.06
C GLY A 206 6.24 10.83 -8.22
N VAL A 207 5.47 9.92 -7.64
CA VAL A 207 5.95 8.83 -6.77
C VAL A 207 5.74 7.50 -7.49
N SER A 208 6.79 6.70 -7.59
CA SER A 208 6.79 5.42 -8.31
C SER A 208 7.63 4.38 -7.58
N ILE A 209 7.45 3.10 -7.91
CA ILE A 209 8.40 2.07 -7.46
C ILE A 209 9.78 2.28 -8.09
N ASP A 210 10.83 1.81 -7.43
CA ASP A 210 12.14 1.56 -8.04
C ASP A 210 12.15 0.12 -8.59
N PRO A 211 11.88 -0.09 -9.89
CA PRO A 211 11.79 -1.43 -10.44
C PRO A 211 13.12 -2.19 -10.34
N ASN A 212 14.27 -1.52 -10.25
CA ASN A 212 15.57 -2.20 -10.17
C ASN A 212 15.87 -2.72 -8.76
N LYS A 213 15.25 -2.14 -7.71
CA LYS A 213 15.31 -2.65 -6.33
C LYS A 213 14.19 -3.62 -5.99
N VAL A 214 12.97 -3.37 -6.46
CA VAL A 214 11.79 -4.21 -6.16
C VAL A 214 11.76 -5.46 -7.05
N LEU A 215 12.23 -5.36 -8.29
CA LEU A 215 12.32 -6.44 -9.27
C LEU A 215 13.79 -6.57 -9.69
N PRO A 216 14.66 -7.20 -8.88
CA PRO A 216 16.07 -7.37 -9.21
C PRO A 216 16.26 -8.10 -10.54
N ARG A 217 17.25 -7.66 -11.32
CA ARG A 217 17.72 -8.31 -12.54
C ARG A 217 18.05 -9.78 -12.27
N GLY A 218 17.63 -10.66 -13.18
CA GLY A 218 17.71 -12.11 -13.01
C GLY A 218 16.50 -12.75 -12.33
N MET A 219 15.56 -11.97 -11.77
CA MET A 219 14.26 -12.49 -11.33
C MET A 219 13.53 -13.14 -12.50
N ILE A 220 13.07 -14.39 -12.33
CA ILE A 220 12.29 -15.14 -13.32
C ILE A 220 10.86 -15.28 -12.81
N VAL A 221 9.88 -14.98 -13.66
CA VAL A 221 8.45 -15.15 -13.35
C VAL A 221 7.76 -15.98 -14.41
N MET A 222 6.71 -16.70 -14.01
CA MET A 222 5.75 -17.30 -14.94
C MET A 222 4.83 -16.22 -15.48
N PHE A 223 4.61 -16.22 -16.80
CA PHE A 223 3.91 -15.16 -17.51
C PHE A 223 2.98 -15.74 -18.58
N SER A 224 1.75 -15.23 -18.65
CA SER A 224 0.69 -15.68 -19.55
C SER A 224 0.42 -14.73 -20.73
N GLY A 225 1.16 -13.62 -20.85
CA GLY A 225 0.99 -12.66 -21.93
C GLY A 225 1.76 -13.03 -23.21
N ASN A 226 1.37 -12.40 -24.32
CA ASN A 226 1.81 -12.78 -25.67
C ASN A 226 3.18 -12.20 -26.07
N SER A 227 3.73 -11.25 -25.32
CA SER A 227 5.03 -10.63 -25.55
C SER A 227 5.68 -10.20 -24.24
N SER A 228 7.01 -10.28 -24.14
CA SER A 228 7.74 -9.84 -22.94
C SER A 228 7.59 -8.32 -22.75
N PRO A 229 7.18 -7.83 -21.57
CA PRO A 229 7.09 -6.40 -21.30
C PRO A 229 8.46 -5.70 -21.34
N THR A 230 8.48 -4.38 -21.52
CA THR A 230 9.70 -3.58 -21.48
C THR A 230 10.50 -3.84 -20.19
N GLY A 231 11.79 -4.12 -20.33
CA GLY A 231 12.68 -4.45 -19.21
C GLY A 231 12.68 -5.93 -18.79
N TRP A 232 11.99 -6.80 -19.55
CA TRP A 232 11.98 -8.26 -19.41
C TRP A 232 12.35 -8.93 -20.75
N ALA A 233 12.84 -10.17 -20.69
CA ALA A 233 13.09 -11.02 -21.86
C ALA A 233 12.56 -12.44 -21.65
N PHE A 234 12.22 -13.13 -22.73
CA PHE A 234 11.77 -14.52 -22.69
C PHE A 234 12.94 -15.47 -22.46
N CYS A 235 12.80 -16.44 -21.55
CA CYS A 235 13.86 -17.38 -21.16
C CYS A 235 14.11 -18.46 -22.24
N ASP A 236 14.77 -18.08 -23.33
CA ASP A 236 15.05 -18.92 -24.50
C ASP A 236 16.53 -19.27 -24.73
N GLY A 237 17.45 -18.69 -23.94
CA GLY A 237 18.89 -18.83 -24.09
C GLY A 237 19.58 -17.71 -24.89
N GLY A 238 18.85 -16.72 -25.37
CA GLY A 238 19.39 -15.57 -26.10
C GLY A 238 20.11 -14.55 -25.21
N THR A 239 20.75 -13.58 -25.87
CA THR A 239 21.35 -12.42 -25.19
C THR A 239 20.58 -11.16 -25.55
N TYR A 240 20.02 -10.50 -24.54
CA TYR A 240 19.20 -9.30 -24.65
C TYR A 240 19.88 -8.18 -23.86
N ASN A 241 20.21 -7.03 -24.46
CA ASN A 241 20.89 -5.92 -23.79
C ASN A 241 22.16 -6.34 -23.00
N GLY A 242 22.94 -7.28 -23.56
CA GLY A 242 24.14 -7.84 -22.92
C GLY A 242 23.85 -8.82 -21.77
N VAL A 243 22.59 -9.20 -21.52
CA VAL A 243 22.19 -10.21 -20.54
C VAL A 243 21.85 -11.51 -21.26
N THR A 244 22.56 -12.59 -20.97
CA THR A 244 22.14 -13.93 -21.42
C THR A 244 21.09 -14.48 -20.46
N VAL A 245 19.91 -14.79 -20.99
CA VAL A 245 18.81 -15.43 -20.24
C VAL A 245 19.00 -16.95 -20.24
N PRO A 246 18.48 -17.70 -19.24
CA PRO A 246 18.47 -19.16 -19.31
C PRO A 246 17.48 -19.65 -20.39
N ASP A 247 17.78 -20.78 -21.04
CA ASP A 247 16.82 -21.48 -21.92
C ASP A 247 15.96 -22.41 -21.08
N LEU A 248 14.78 -21.95 -20.67
CA LEU A 248 13.80 -22.71 -19.86
C LEU A 248 12.71 -23.38 -20.71
N ARG A 249 12.74 -23.21 -22.04
CA ARG A 249 11.70 -23.74 -22.94
C ARG A 249 11.63 -25.26 -22.88
N SER A 250 10.45 -25.79 -22.58
CA SER A 250 10.17 -27.24 -22.48
C SER A 250 11.04 -27.95 -21.43
N ARG A 251 11.33 -27.28 -20.32
CA ARG A 251 12.10 -27.80 -19.18
C ARG A 251 11.30 -27.64 -17.89
N PHE A 252 11.45 -28.59 -16.99
CA PHE A 252 11.05 -28.43 -15.60
C PHE A 252 12.11 -27.61 -14.85
N VAL A 253 11.68 -26.72 -13.96
CA VAL A 253 12.58 -25.91 -13.13
C VAL A 253 12.81 -26.64 -11.82
N MET A 254 14.08 -26.90 -11.49
CA MET A 254 14.52 -27.55 -10.26
C MET A 254 15.45 -26.58 -9.52
N CYS A 255 15.35 -26.53 -8.18
CA CYS A 255 16.27 -25.76 -7.37
C CYS A 255 17.63 -26.48 -7.32
N GLY A 256 18.74 -25.73 -7.34
CA GLY A 256 20.05 -26.28 -6.97
C GLY A 256 20.17 -26.38 -5.45
N GLU A 257 21.08 -27.22 -4.96
CA GLU A 257 21.36 -27.35 -3.52
C GLU A 257 22.09 -26.09 -2.98
N THR A 258 22.75 -25.34 -3.87
CA THR A 258 23.44 -24.09 -3.57
C THR A 258 23.10 -22.98 -4.57
N ILE A 259 23.23 -21.71 -4.17
CA ILE A 259 22.99 -20.54 -5.06
C ILE A 259 23.96 -20.47 -6.25
N SER A 260 25.12 -21.13 -6.15
CA SER A 260 26.11 -21.27 -7.20
C SER A 260 25.80 -22.37 -8.23
N GLU A 261 24.96 -23.33 -7.88
CA GLU A 261 24.55 -24.40 -8.80
C GLU A 261 23.60 -23.85 -9.85
N THR A 262 24.14 -23.64 -11.05
CA THR A 262 23.42 -23.12 -12.21
C THR A 262 23.70 -23.99 -13.42
N GLY A 263 22.70 -24.15 -14.29
CA GLY A 263 22.86 -24.96 -15.49
C GLY A 263 21.53 -25.47 -16.04
N LYS A 264 21.63 -26.44 -16.96
CA LYS A 264 20.49 -27.17 -17.53
C LYS A 264 20.94 -28.56 -17.96
N SER A 265 20.06 -29.55 -17.84
CA SER A 265 20.29 -30.88 -18.40
C SER A 265 20.43 -30.84 -19.93
N SER A 266 21.19 -31.77 -20.51
CA SER A 266 21.37 -31.84 -21.97
C SER A 266 20.04 -32.07 -22.72
N SER A 267 19.16 -32.91 -22.15
CA SER A 267 17.83 -33.20 -22.68
C SER A 267 16.77 -32.18 -22.25
N LYS A 268 15.69 -32.05 -23.02
CA LYS A 268 14.45 -31.32 -22.67
C LYS A 268 13.23 -32.04 -23.24
N ALA A 269 12.02 -31.69 -22.79
CA ALA A 269 10.78 -32.22 -23.37
C ALA A 269 10.66 -31.83 -24.85
N SER A 270 10.12 -32.75 -25.65
CA SER A 270 9.94 -32.61 -27.10
C SER A 270 8.52 -32.14 -27.44
N GLY A 271 8.15 -32.12 -28.73
CA GLY A 271 6.81 -31.74 -29.18
C GLY A 271 6.53 -30.23 -29.23
N SER A 272 5.36 -29.87 -29.75
CA SER A 272 4.89 -28.49 -29.95
C SER A 272 3.56 -28.26 -29.22
N GLY A 273 3.25 -26.99 -28.90
CA GLY A 273 2.02 -26.64 -28.17
C GLY A 273 1.82 -27.48 -26.90
N ASN A 274 0.60 -27.95 -26.70
CA ASN A 274 0.15 -28.87 -25.66
C ASN A 274 0.45 -30.37 -25.94
N GLY A 275 1.26 -30.67 -26.96
CA GLY A 275 1.73 -32.01 -27.31
C GLY A 275 3.12 -32.35 -26.76
N LYS A 276 3.51 -31.81 -25.60
CA LYS A 276 4.81 -32.10 -24.98
C LYS A 276 4.87 -33.51 -24.41
N ASN A 277 5.98 -34.19 -24.69
CA ASN A 277 6.34 -35.51 -24.16
C ASN A 277 7.82 -35.49 -23.73
N PHE A 278 8.20 -36.43 -22.86
CA PHE A 278 9.59 -36.69 -22.51
C PHE A 278 9.77 -38.17 -22.17
N SER A 279 10.06 -38.97 -23.21
CA SER A 279 10.30 -40.40 -23.02
C SER A 279 11.71 -40.69 -22.52
N LYS A 280 11.82 -41.58 -21.53
CA LYS A 280 13.09 -42.21 -21.15
C LYS A 280 13.02 -43.71 -21.41
N ASN A 281 14.09 -44.22 -22.01
CA ASN A 281 14.29 -45.64 -22.18
C ASN A 281 14.85 -46.23 -20.88
N THR A 282 14.37 -47.41 -20.49
CA THR A 282 15.00 -48.21 -19.44
C THR A 282 16.38 -48.67 -19.90
N THR A 283 17.25 -49.05 -18.96
CA THR A 283 18.44 -49.84 -19.30
C THR A 283 17.99 -51.10 -20.07
N SER A 284 18.70 -51.45 -21.14
CA SER A 284 18.44 -52.71 -21.85
C SER A 284 18.93 -53.86 -20.98
N THR A 285 18.01 -54.73 -20.57
CA THR A 285 18.31 -55.84 -19.65
C THR A 285 18.06 -57.14 -20.38
N GLN A 286 19.04 -58.04 -20.37
CA GLN A 286 18.83 -59.41 -20.82
C GLN A 286 18.02 -60.15 -19.75
N VAL A 287 16.73 -60.36 -20.00
CA VAL A 287 15.95 -61.29 -19.17
C VAL A 287 16.27 -62.69 -19.66
N SER A 288 17.24 -63.33 -19.01
CA SER A 288 17.60 -64.73 -19.29
C SER A 288 16.47 -65.64 -18.81
N VAL A 289 15.51 -65.81 -19.70
CA VAL A 289 14.84 -67.09 -19.85
C VAL A 289 15.72 -67.89 -20.85
N THR A 290 15.92 -69.20 -20.64
CA THR A 290 16.52 -70.13 -21.64
C THR A 290 15.60 -71.33 -21.85
N VAL A 291 15.23 -71.75 -23.07
CA VAL A 291 14.60 -73.09 -23.27
C VAL A 291 15.68 -74.16 -23.31
N ASN A 292 15.60 -75.17 -22.43
CA ASN A 292 16.31 -76.42 -22.63
C ASN A 292 15.40 -77.62 -22.33
N VAL A 293 15.11 -78.43 -23.37
CA VAL A 293 14.36 -79.68 -23.22
C VAL A 293 15.36 -80.76 -22.85
N GLN A 294 15.41 -81.13 -21.56
CA GLN A 294 16.35 -82.13 -21.10
C GLN A 294 16.00 -83.53 -21.63
N ASN A 295 17.03 -84.36 -21.83
CA ASN A 295 16.88 -85.78 -22.16
C ASN A 295 16.05 -86.47 -21.07
N THR A 296 15.00 -87.19 -21.47
CA THR A 296 14.23 -88.07 -20.59
C THR A 296 14.59 -89.52 -20.91
N THR A 297 15.14 -90.22 -19.93
CA THR A 297 15.26 -91.68 -19.97
C THR A 297 13.94 -92.28 -19.54
N LEU A 298 13.31 -93.07 -20.40
CA LEU A 298 12.05 -93.73 -20.07
C LEU A 298 12.28 -94.82 -19.03
N THR A 299 11.47 -94.79 -17.97
CA THR A 299 11.34 -95.90 -17.01
C THR A 299 10.45 -97.00 -17.61
N GLU A 300 10.52 -98.21 -17.04
CA GLU A 300 9.65 -99.33 -17.42
C GLU A 300 8.17 -98.93 -17.46
N SER A 301 7.69 -98.21 -16.45
CA SER A 301 6.31 -97.71 -16.35
C SER A 301 5.87 -96.80 -17.51
N GLN A 302 6.81 -96.13 -18.18
CA GLN A 302 6.52 -95.18 -19.27
C GLN A 302 6.59 -95.86 -20.66
N ILE A 303 7.14 -97.07 -20.73
CA ILE A 303 7.11 -97.90 -21.94
C ILE A 303 5.73 -98.58 -22.02
N PRO A 304 5.08 -98.65 -23.20
CA PRO A 304 3.81 -99.36 -23.37
C PRO A 304 3.89 -100.81 -22.90
N SER A 305 2.85 -101.27 -22.20
CA SER A 305 2.78 -102.63 -21.68
C SER A 305 2.78 -103.65 -22.83
N HIS A 306 3.84 -104.46 -22.93
CA HIS A 306 3.99 -105.45 -23.98
C HIS A 306 4.53 -106.78 -23.43
N GLN A 307 4.28 -107.84 -24.19
CA GLN A 307 4.82 -109.18 -23.96
C GLN A 307 5.36 -109.71 -25.30
N HIS A 308 6.41 -110.53 -25.24
CA HIS A 308 6.89 -111.22 -26.43
C HIS A 308 6.07 -112.50 -26.64
N ILE A 309 5.66 -112.74 -27.87
CA ILE A 309 5.15 -114.03 -28.34
C ILE A 309 6.27 -114.66 -29.14
N GLY A 310 6.79 -115.81 -28.68
CA GLY A 310 8.03 -116.38 -29.18
C GLY A 310 7.91 -117.87 -29.50
N GLY A 311 8.67 -118.31 -30.51
CA GLY A 311 8.71 -119.70 -30.95
C GLY A 311 7.64 -120.09 -31.96
N MET A 312 7.72 -121.33 -32.44
CA MET A 312 6.71 -121.92 -33.33
C MET A 312 5.48 -122.35 -32.53
N ALA A 313 4.31 -122.25 -33.13
CA ALA A 313 3.06 -122.59 -32.45
C ALA A 313 2.92 -124.12 -32.28
N TYR A 314 2.59 -124.57 -31.07
CA TYR A 314 2.20 -125.96 -30.85
C TYR A 314 0.78 -126.19 -31.37
N TYR A 315 0.62 -127.14 -32.30
CA TYR A 315 -0.66 -127.55 -32.84
C TYR A 315 -0.76 -129.08 -32.92
N MET A 316 -1.78 -129.64 -32.25
CA MET A 316 -2.00 -131.09 -32.13
C MET A 316 -0.75 -131.86 -31.66
N ASN A 317 -0.18 -132.71 -32.53
CA ASN A 317 0.98 -133.56 -32.26
C ASN A 317 2.27 -133.02 -32.92
N VAL A 318 2.20 -131.84 -33.54
CA VAL A 318 3.31 -131.27 -34.34
C VAL A 318 3.96 -130.16 -33.51
N GLY A 319 5.05 -130.52 -32.84
CA GLY A 319 5.87 -129.61 -32.03
C GLY A 319 7.03 -129.01 -32.81
N MET A 320 8.12 -128.65 -32.12
CA MET A 320 9.30 -128.02 -32.75
C MET A 320 10.21 -128.98 -33.54
N GLN A 321 9.73 -130.15 -33.94
CA GLN A 321 10.51 -131.18 -34.61
C GLN A 321 9.92 -131.50 -35.99
N TYR A 322 10.74 -131.40 -37.02
CA TYR A 322 10.35 -131.68 -38.41
C TYR A 322 10.30 -133.20 -38.64
N GLU A 323 9.29 -133.67 -39.37
CA GLU A 323 9.21 -135.01 -40.00
C GLU A 323 9.20 -136.29 -39.11
N THR A 324 9.05 -136.21 -37.79
CA THR A 324 8.83 -137.40 -36.93
C THR A 324 7.44 -137.45 -36.29
N SER A 325 6.59 -138.36 -36.76
CA SER A 325 5.27 -138.63 -36.21
C SER A 325 5.32 -139.82 -35.25
N PHE A 326 5.22 -139.57 -33.94
CA PHE A 326 5.17 -140.63 -32.93
C PHE A 326 3.73 -141.17 -32.76
N GLY A 327 3.63 -142.51 -32.71
CA GLY A 327 2.39 -143.25 -32.47
C GLY A 327 1.86 -143.07 -31.03
N PRO A 328 0.59 -143.41 -30.78
CA PRO A 328 -0.16 -142.87 -29.65
C PRO A 328 -0.03 -143.69 -28.35
N GLU A 329 1.17 -143.85 -27.79
CA GLU A 329 1.35 -144.58 -26.51
C GLU A 329 2.11 -143.79 -25.42
N THR A 330 1.31 -143.10 -24.60
CA THR A 330 1.56 -142.73 -23.19
C THR A 330 2.71 -141.77 -22.81
N SER A 331 3.65 -141.41 -23.68
CA SER A 331 4.51 -140.23 -23.43
C SER A 331 3.80 -138.95 -23.87
N THR A 332 3.44 -138.08 -22.93
CA THR A 332 3.22 -136.67 -23.28
C THR A 332 4.58 -135.99 -23.37
N ASP A 333 5.06 -135.76 -24.60
CA ASP A 333 6.30 -135.01 -24.86
C ASP A 333 6.06 -133.51 -24.60
N VAL A 334 5.96 -133.15 -23.32
CA VAL A 334 5.81 -131.77 -22.87
C VAL A 334 7.18 -131.10 -22.82
N ILE A 335 7.34 -130.00 -23.57
CA ILE A 335 8.38 -129.03 -23.28
C ILE A 335 8.03 -128.40 -21.94
N ASN A 336 8.73 -128.86 -20.90
CA ASN A 336 8.56 -128.34 -19.55
C ASN A 336 9.69 -127.37 -19.20
N ASN A 337 9.36 -126.09 -19.06
CA ASN A 337 10.28 -125.04 -18.61
C ASN A 337 9.88 -124.47 -17.23
N ASN A 338 9.18 -125.26 -16.40
CA ASN A 338 8.92 -124.94 -14.99
C ASN A 338 8.64 -126.23 -14.16
N PRO A 339 9.44 -126.58 -13.13
CA PRO A 339 9.26 -127.82 -12.37
C PRO A 339 7.91 -127.95 -11.61
N SER A 340 7.04 -126.93 -11.60
CA SER A 340 5.87 -126.86 -10.70
C SER A 340 4.50 -126.64 -11.38
N SER A 341 4.36 -126.74 -12.71
CA SER A 341 3.06 -126.52 -13.38
C SER A 341 2.83 -127.36 -14.63
N VAL A 342 1.54 -127.63 -14.93
CA VAL A 342 1.06 -128.35 -16.12
C VAL A 342 1.74 -127.82 -17.40
N GLY A 343 2.53 -128.67 -18.06
CA GLY A 343 3.17 -128.31 -19.33
C GLY A 343 2.15 -128.09 -20.46
N MET A 344 2.61 -127.58 -21.61
CA MET A 344 1.72 -127.32 -22.75
C MET A 344 1.09 -128.61 -23.29
N THR A 345 -0.14 -128.90 -22.88
CA THR A 345 -0.92 -130.06 -23.34
C THR A 345 -1.56 -129.82 -24.71
N LYS A 346 -1.85 -130.92 -25.43
CA LYS A 346 -2.52 -130.95 -26.73
C LYS A 346 -3.73 -130.00 -26.79
N ALA A 347 -3.70 -129.07 -27.74
CA ALA A 347 -4.80 -128.15 -28.04
C ALA A 347 -5.22 -128.23 -29.52
N THR A 348 -6.50 -128.01 -29.79
CA THR A 348 -7.10 -127.94 -31.14
C THR A 348 -6.94 -126.57 -31.79
N SER A 349 -6.09 -125.70 -31.24
CA SER A 349 -5.78 -124.37 -31.78
C SER A 349 -4.34 -124.01 -31.40
N PRO A 350 -3.63 -123.23 -32.23
CA PRO A 350 -2.20 -122.96 -32.01
C PRO A 350 -1.94 -122.30 -30.65
N ARG A 351 -1.05 -122.90 -29.85
CA ARG A 351 -0.60 -122.34 -28.56
C ARG A 351 0.84 -121.84 -28.71
N TYR A 352 1.09 -120.60 -28.31
CA TYR A 352 2.41 -119.97 -28.33
C TYR A 352 2.94 -119.82 -26.90
N ALA A 353 4.26 -119.90 -26.74
CA ALA A 353 4.91 -119.41 -25.54
C ALA A 353 4.90 -117.87 -25.55
N TYR A 354 4.57 -117.26 -24.42
CA TYR A 354 4.61 -115.82 -24.23
C TYR A 354 5.30 -115.46 -22.91
N THR A 355 6.01 -114.33 -22.89
CA THR A 355 6.55 -113.76 -21.66
C THR A 355 5.44 -113.11 -20.83
N SER A 356 5.71 -112.77 -19.57
CA SER A 356 4.87 -111.81 -18.86
C SER A 356 4.78 -110.48 -19.62
N LYS A 357 3.70 -109.71 -19.38
CA LYS A 357 3.63 -108.31 -19.78
C LYS A 357 4.49 -107.46 -18.85
N THR A 358 5.21 -106.51 -19.42
CA THR A 358 6.11 -105.59 -18.73
C THR A 358 5.89 -104.17 -19.27
N GLY A 359 5.97 -103.17 -18.40
CA GLY A 359 5.61 -101.78 -18.68
C GLY A 359 4.12 -101.45 -18.50
N GLU A 360 3.80 -100.15 -18.44
CA GLU A 360 2.47 -99.63 -18.07
C GLU A 360 1.93 -98.51 -18.98
N GLY A 361 2.75 -97.91 -19.84
CA GLY A 361 2.35 -96.81 -20.74
C GLY A 361 1.97 -95.50 -20.07
N LYS A 362 2.48 -95.21 -18.86
CA LYS A 362 2.23 -93.94 -18.15
C LYS A 362 2.86 -92.75 -18.88
N GLY A 363 2.19 -91.59 -18.81
CA GLY A 363 2.69 -90.34 -19.36
C GLY A 363 4.02 -89.89 -18.74
N HIS A 364 4.77 -89.08 -19.48
CA HIS A 364 6.00 -88.44 -19.01
C HIS A 364 6.00 -86.96 -19.37
N ASN A 365 6.75 -86.17 -18.60
CA ASN A 365 6.89 -84.73 -18.80
C ASN A 365 8.34 -84.42 -19.17
N HIS A 366 8.54 -83.47 -20.08
CA HIS A 366 9.83 -82.82 -20.26
C HIS A 366 9.88 -81.56 -19.39
N GLN A 367 11.01 -81.30 -18.73
CA GLN A 367 11.28 -79.95 -18.24
C GLN A 367 11.67 -79.07 -19.41
N ALA A 368 11.07 -77.88 -19.45
CA ALA A 368 11.37 -76.83 -20.40
C ALA A 368 11.28 -75.48 -19.68
N THR A 369 12.02 -74.51 -20.18
CA THR A 369 12.06 -73.12 -19.74
C THR A 369 11.82 -72.24 -21.01
N ALA A 370 11.56 -70.93 -20.96
CA ALA A 370 11.28 -70.09 -22.18
C ALA A 370 12.51 -69.24 -22.61
N SER A 371 12.48 -68.33 -23.59
CA SER A 371 13.66 -67.48 -23.98
C SER A 371 13.32 -66.00 -24.27
N SER A 372 14.23 -65.03 -24.04
CA SER A 372 14.10 -63.65 -24.57
C SER A 372 15.43 -62.86 -24.76
N PRO A 373 15.61 -62.14 -25.90
CA PRO A 373 16.71 -61.18 -26.08
C PRO A 373 16.60 -59.95 -25.17
N SER A 374 17.73 -59.26 -24.98
CA SER A 374 17.78 -57.97 -24.29
C SER A 374 16.90 -56.93 -24.99
N HIS A 375 16.01 -56.32 -24.24
CA HIS A 375 15.15 -55.24 -24.71
C HIS A 375 15.05 -54.14 -23.66
N SER A 376 14.52 -52.98 -24.08
CA SER A 376 14.24 -51.85 -23.21
C SER A 376 12.82 -51.36 -23.48
N HIS A 377 12.21 -50.73 -22.49
CA HIS A 377 10.93 -50.04 -22.63
C HIS A 377 11.16 -48.54 -22.72
N SER A 378 10.31 -47.82 -23.44
CA SER A 378 10.26 -46.37 -23.44
C SER A 378 9.02 -45.92 -22.68
N VAL A 379 9.19 -45.04 -21.70
CA VAL A 379 8.09 -44.51 -20.87
C VAL A 379 8.10 -42.99 -20.96
N ASP A 380 6.98 -42.39 -21.34
CA ASP A 380 6.78 -40.93 -21.22
C ASP A 380 6.55 -40.58 -19.74
N VAL A 381 7.34 -39.66 -19.21
CA VAL A 381 7.31 -39.27 -17.80
C VAL A 381 6.79 -37.84 -17.58
N VAL A 382 6.11 -37.26 -18.57
CA VAL A 382 5.47 -35.94 -18.44
C VAL A 382 4.16 -36.05 -17.63
N PRO A 383 4.05 -35.39 -16.45
CA PRO A 383 2.79 -35.29 -15.73
C PRO A 383 1.85 -34.28 -16.41
N PRO A 384 0.53 -34.25 -16.11
CA PRO A 384 -0.37 -33.21 -16.59
C PRO A 384 0.15 -31.79 -16.27
N TYR A 385 0.09 -30.87 -17.23
CA TYR A 385 0.72 -29.55 -17.14
C TYR A 385 -0.11 -28.44 -17.79
N TYR A 386 0.20 -27.20 -17.43
CA TYR A 386 -0.25 -25.98 -18.09
C TYR A 386 0.96 -25.21 -18.61
N LEU A 387 0.83 -24.51 -19.74
CA LEU A 387 1.94 -23.79 -20.38
C LEU A 387 1.92 -22.30 -20.03
N LEU A 388 2.98 -21.85 -19.38
CA LEU A 388 3.31 -20.43 -19.18
C LEU A 388 4.68 -20.14 -19.80
N ALA A 389 4.87 -18.92 -20.27
CA ALA A 389 6.20 -18.42 -20.60
C ALA A 389 6.97 -18.18 -19.29
N PHE A 390 8.28 -18.41 -19.31
CA PHE A 390 9.17 -17.85 -18.29
C PHE A 390 9.82 -16.59 -18.87
N ILE A 391 9.70 -15.47 -18.16
CA ILE A 391 10.40 -14.23 -18.51
C ILE A 391 11.34 -13.83 -17.38
N MET A 392 12.51 -13.30 -17.75
CA MET A 392 13.54 -12.83 -16.83
C MET A 392 13.65 -11.32 -16.87
N LYS A 393 13.77 -10.69 -15.71
CA LYS A 393 14.04 -9.25 -15.57
C LYS A 393 15.46 -8.94 -16.06
N LEU A 394 15.58 -8.00 -17.01
CA LEU A 394 16.85 -7.50 -17.57
C LEU A 394 17.54 -6.46 -16.67
#